data_AF-A0A7S7SJA3-F1
#
_entry.id   AF-A0A7S7SJA3-F1
#
_cell.length_a   1.000
_cell.length_b   1.000
_cell.length_c   1.000
_cell.angle_alpha   90.00
_cell.angle_beta   90.00
_cell.angle_gamma   90.00
#
_symmetry.space_group_name_H-M   'P 1'
#
loop_
_entity.id
_entity.type
_entity.pdbx_description
1 polymer ?
#
loop_
_entity_poly.entity_id
_entity_poly.type
_entity_poly.pdbx_seq_one_letter_code
_entity_poly.pdbx_strand_id
1 'polypeptide(L)'
;MMNTLTIDNLIELVTKAPEQAVFDWKTDFVLPNDDEKRGEIIKDLDALANAITSSYGFVIYGVDPRRPDPVVGITASYDDAKLQQLAKGKIDPLPEFLYYELLYGAKTVGVLQVKATRQRPHIIKVDLGKVRKGQILIRRGSSTEGVTPADLWEMYYGQSSGHFPKVLQYMEAHAKARQADADYLGRLQAGADSALRDMEVIAGVPRGSLGGKW
;
A
#
# COMPACT_ATOMS: atom_id res chain seq x y z
N MET A 1 -18.24 4.20 -10.09
CA MET A 1 -17.89 5.55 -10.58
C MET A 1 -17.26 6.31 -9.43
N MET A 2 -16.12 6.97 -9.65
CA MET A 2 -15.56 7.91 -8.68
C MET A 2 -16.40 9.18 -8.68
N ASN A 3 -16.75 9.70 -7.50
CA ASN A 3 -17.36 11.02 -7.41
C ASN A 3 -16.25 12.07 -7.55
N THR A 4 -16.35 12.89 -8.60
CA THR A 4 -15.43 14.00 -8.86
C THR A 4 -15.73 15.18 -7.94
N LEU A 5 -14.69 15.84 -7.44
CA LEU A 5 -14.83 17.17 -6.82
C LEU A 5 -15.38 18.16 -7.85
N THR A 6 -16.30 19.03 -7.42
CA THR A 6 -16.69 20.23 -8.16
C THR A 6 -15.71 21.36 -7.88
N ILE A 7 -15.76 22.42 -8.70
CA ILE A 7 -14.93 23.60 -8.46
C ILE A 7 -15.27 24.29 -7.14
N ASP A 8 -16.56 24.33 -6.76
CA ASP A 8 -17.00 24.92 -5.49
C ASP A 8 -16.46 24.14 -4.28
N ASN A 9 -16.49 22.79 -4.35
CA ASN A 9 -15.91 21.96 -3.30
C ASN A 9 -14.40 22.18 -3.17
N LEU A 10 -13.70 22.36 -4.29
CA LEU A 10 -12.28 22.63 -4.33
C LEU A 10 -11.93 23.97 -3.69
N ILE A 11 -12.67 25.04 -4.02
CA ILE A 11 -12.47 26.38 -3.45
C ILE A 11 -12.69 26.34 -1.94
N GLU A 12 -13.74 25.65 -1.49
CA GLU A 12 -14.01 25.46 -0.06
C GLU A 12 -12.85 24.74 0.64
N LEU A 13 -12.36 23.64 0.06
CA LEU A 13 -11.24 22.86 0.59
C LEU A 13 -9.97 23.70 0.70
N VAL A 14 -9.58 24.38 -0.36
CA VAL A 14 -8.36 25.21 -0.41
C VAL A 14 -8.39 26.34 0.60
N THR A 15 -9.57 26.91 0.86
CA THR A 15 -9.74 28.03 1.79
C THR A 15 -9.74 27.59 3.26
N LYS A 16 -10.28 26.39 3.54
CA LYS A 16 -10.56 25.94 4.92
C LYS A 16 -9.58 24.87 5.43
N ALA A 17 -8.93 24.13 4.55
CA ALA A 17 -8.09 23.00 4.92
C ALA A 17 -6.60 23.38 4.85
N PRO A 18 -5.83 23.22 5.94
CA PRO A 18 -4.37 23.21 5.81
C PRO A 18 -3.93 22.00 4.95
N GLU A 19 -2.72 22.04 4.41
CA GLU A 19 -2.16 20.91 3.66
C GLU A 19 -2.11 19.65 4.55
N GLN A 20 -2.69 18.55 4.07
CA GLN A 20 -2.81 17.27 4.79
C GLN A 20 -2.18 16.15 3.97
N ALA A 21 -1.95 14.98 4.59
CA ALA A 21 -1.43 13.82 3.87
C ALA A 21 -2.31 13.37 2.69
N VAL A 22 -3.60 13.76 2.68
CA VAL A 22 -4.57 13.43 1.62
C VAL A 22 -4.67 14.49 0.52
N PHE A 23 -4.02 15.66 0.68
CA PHE A 23 -4.05 16.77 -0.28
C PHE A 23 -2.62 17.24 -0.62
N ASP A 24 -2.36 17.46 -1.91
CA ASP A 24 -1.15 18.13 -2.39
C ASP A 24 -1.53 19.29 -3.30
N TRP A 25 -1.01 20.48 -2.99
CA TRP A 25 -1.26 21.70 -3.75
C TRP A 25 -0.07 22.00 -4.64
N LYS A 26 -0.30 22.10 -5.95
CA LYS A 26 0.72 22.50 -6.92
C LYS A 26 0.26 23.74 -7.69
N THR A 27 1.17 24.68 -7.88
CA THR A 27 0.89 25.94 -8.57
C THR A 27 0.60 25.76 -10.05
N ASP A 28 1.10 24.69 -10.67
CA ASP A 28 0.92 24.42 -12.10
C ASP A 28 1.03 22.91 -12.40
N PHE A 29 0.47 22.47 -13.53
CA PHE A 29 0.63 21.12 -14.08
C PHE A 29 1.80 21.08 -15.06
N VAL A 30 2.89 20.42 -14.67
CA VAL A 30 4.07 20.27 -15.53
C VAL A 30 3.90 19.06 -16.44
N LEU A 31 3.85 19.30 -17.76
CA LEU A 31 3.69 18.23 -18.76
C LEU A 31 4.80 17.16 -18.64
N PRO A 32 4.47 15.85 -18.60
CA PRO A 32 5.43 14.77 -18.41
C PRO A 32 6.20 14.41 -19.69
N ASN A 33 6.95 15.38 -20.22
CA ASN A 33 7.66 15.29 -21.49
C ASN A 33 9.05 14.64 -21.38
N ASP A 34 9.59 14.53 -20.16
CA ASP A 34 10.86 13.86 -19.86
C ASP A 34 10.70 12.93 -18.64
N ASP A 35 11.72 12.12 -18.39
CA ASP A 35 11.67 11.10 -17.35
C ASP A 35 11.66 11.67 -15.94
N GLU A 36 12.21 12.87 -15.72
CA GLU A 36 12.15 13.53 -14.42
C GLU A 36 10.72 13.94 -14.09
N LYS A 37 10.04 14.61 -15.02
CA LYS A 37 8.65 15.04 -14.86
C LYS A 37 7.68 13.87 -14.79
N ARG A 38 7.91 12.83 -15.61
CA ARG A 38 7.16 11.57 -15.51
C ARG A 38 7.35 10.92 -14.14
N GLY A 39 8.59 10.92 -13.63
CA GLY A 39 8.94 10.38 -12.34
C GLY A 39 8.21 11.07 -11.19
N GLU A 40 8.07 12.40 -11.21
CA GLU A 40 7.34 13.15 -10.16
C GLU A 40 5.84 12.78 -10.11
N ILE A 41 5.17 12.60 -11.26
CA ILE A 41 3.77 12.14 -11.29
C ILE A 41 3.64 10.74 -10.68
N ILE A 42 4.53 9.82 -11.07
CA ILE A 42 4.51 8.43 -10.57
C ILE A 42 4.80 8.40 -9.07
N LYS A 43 5.72 9.23 -8.60
CA LYS A 43 6.06 9.41 -7.19
C LYS A 43 4.86 9.89 -6.38
N ASP A 44 4.19 10.94 -6.84
CA ASP A 44 3.04 11.52 -6.14
C ASP A 44 1.87 10.52 -6.09
N LEU A 45 1.62 9.81 -7.20
CA LEU A 45 0.58 8.78 -7.28
C LEU A 45 0.84 7.62 -6.31
N ASP A 46 2.07 7.09 -6.27
CA ASP A 46 2.47 6.02 -5.35
C ASP A 46 2.38 6.47 -3.89
N ALA A 47 2.95 7.63 -3.58
CA ALA A 47 2.98 8.18 -2.23
C ALA A 47 1.56 8.43 -1.67
N LEU A 48 0.68 8.98 -2.50
CA LEU A 48 -0.69 9.27 -2.11
C LEU A 48 -1.49 7.99 -1.92
N ALA A 49 -1.40 7.04 -2.86
CA ALA A 49 -2.10 5.75 -2.77
C ALA A 49 -1.68 4.94 -1.52
N ASN A 50 -0.41 5.03 -1.12
CA ASN A 50 0.10 4.38 0.08
C ASN A 50 -0.29 5.09 1.40
N ALA A 51 -0.66 6.37 1.36
CA ALA A 51 -1.04 7.14 2.55
C ALA A 51 -2.54 7.02 2.89
N ILE A 52 -3.42 6.91 1.88
CA ILE A 52 -4.87 7.00 2.07
C ILE A 52 -5.54 5.64 2.29
N THR A 53 -6.44 5.56 3.28
CA THR A 53 -7.12 4.29 3.65
C THR A 53 -8.64 4.38 3.75
N SER A 54 -9.18 5.59 3.89
CA SER A 54 -10.61 5.81 4.15
C SER A 54 -11.26 6.91 3.30
N SER A 55 -10.47 7.84 2.75
CA SER A 55 -10.92 8.94 1.88
C SER A 55 -10.14 8.98 0.57
N TYR A 56 -10.70 9.61 -0.46
CA TYR A 56 -9.93 9.97 -1.64
C TYR A 56 -8.74 10.86 -1.26
N GLY A 57 -7.65 10.69 -1.99
CA GLY A 57 -6.51 11.60 -2.00
C GLY A 57 -6.51 12.43 -3.26
N PHE A 58 -5.98 13.65 -3.18
CA PHE A 58 -5.99 14.60 -4.29
C PHE A 58 -4.65 15.29 -4.46
N VAL A 59 -4.19 15.37 -5.70
CA VAL A 59 -3.19 16.36 -6.12
C VAL A 59 -3.92 17.39 -6.98
N ILE A 60 -3.89 18.64 -6.55
CA ILE A 60 -4.61 19.74 -7.18
C ILE A 60 -3.60 20.70 -7.80
N TYR A 61 -3.71 20.88 -9.11
CA TYR A 61 -2.81 21.70 -9.92
C TYR A 61 -3.47 23.01 -10.30
N GLY A 62 -2.71 24.11 -10.29
CA GLY A 62 -3.24 25.44 -10.56
C GLY A 62 -3.77 26.13 -9.30
N VAL A 63 -3.26 25.76 -8.12
CA VAL A 63 -3.66 26.34 -6.83
C VAL A 63 -2.43 26.74 -6.00
N ASP A 64 -2.54 27.88 -5.32
CA ASP A 64 -1.57 28.39 -4.33
C ASP A 64 -2.33 28.88 -3.08
N PRO A 65 -2.44 28.06 -2.01
CA PRO A 65 -3.21 28.42 -0.82
C PRO A 65 -2.63 29.62 -0.04
N ARG A 66 -1.43 30.08 -0.40
CA ARG A 66 -0.78 31.24 0.25
C ARG A 66 -1.27 32.57 -0.32
N ARG A 67 -2.00 32.54 -1.43
CA ARG A 67 -2.52 33.75 -2.09
C ARG A 67 -3.93 34.09 -1.61
N PRO A 68 -4.30 35.38 -1.63
CA PRO A 68 -5.69 35.80 -1.35
C PRO A 68 -6.71 35.21 -2.34
N ASP A 69 -6.36 35.15 -3.64
CA ASP A 69 -7.06 34.36 -4.65
C ASP A 69 -6.21 33.10 -4.91
N PRO A 70 -6.58 31.95 -4.33
CA PRO A 70 -5.72 30.79 -4.35
C PRO A 70 -5.77 30.05 -5.69
N VAL A 71 -6.75 30.29 -6.56
CA VAL A 71 -6.81 29.63 -7.86
C VAL A 71 -5.96 30.41 -8.85
N VAL A 72 -4.82 29.85 -9.26
CA VAL A 72 -3.89 30.48 -10.22
C VAL A 72 -4.08 29.95 -11.65
N GLY A 73 -4.55 28.71 -11.79
CA GLY A 73 -4.75 28.02 -13.05
C GLY A 73 -3.50 27.29 -13.56
N ILE A 74 -3.71 26.23 -14.34
CA ILE A 74 -2.64 25.49 -15.03
C ILE A 74 -2.31 26.14 -16.37
N THR A 75 -1.04 26.07 -16.79
CA THR A 75 -0.56 26.63 -18.06
C THR A 75 -0.73 25.69 -19.24
N ALA A 76 -0.93 24.40 -18.99
CA ALA A 76 -1.11 23.37 -20.00
C ALA A 76 -2.16 22.35 -19.56
N SER A 77 -3.03 21.97 -20.50
CA SER A 77 -3.99 20.88 -20.29
C SER A 77 -3.38 19.50 -20.56
N TYR A 78 -3.95 18.50 -19.92
CA TYR A 78 -3.61 17.10 -20.09
C TYR A 78 -4.88 16.24 -20.11
N ASP A 79 -4.75 14.95 -20.43
CA ASP A 79 -5.90 14.05 -20.45
C ASP A 79 -5.65 12.80 -19.59
N ASP A 80 -6.75 12.26 -19.05
CA ASP A 80 -6.72 11.06 -18.22
C ASP A 80 -6.11 9.88 -18.96
N ALA A 81 -6.46 9.65 -20.22
CA ALA A 81 -6.00 8.50 -20.97
C ALA A 81 -4.46 8.44 -21.07
N LYS A 82 -3.80 9.58 -21.31
CA LYS A 82 -2.35 9.71 -21.31
C LYS A 82 -1.77 9.48 -19.92
N LEU A 83 -2.45 9.93 -18.86
CA LEU A 83 -2.00 9.71 -17.48
C LEU A 83 -2.12 8.23 -17.07
N GLN A 84 -3.23 7.57 -17.43
CA GLN A 84 -3.44 6.14 -17.27
C GLN A 84 -2.36 5.34 -18.01
N GLN A 85 -2.08 5.69 -19.26
CA GLN A 85 -1.00 5.08 -20.04
C GLN A 85 0.37 5.33 -19.42
N LEU A 86 0.60 6.52 -18.86
CA LEU A 86 1.83 6.84 -18.16
C LEU A 86 1.99 5.96 -16.91
N ALA A 87 0.96 5.79 -16.09
CA ALA A 87 1.06 5.02 -14.84
C ALA A 87 1.13 3.49 -15.06
N LYS A 88 0.53 2.99 -16.14
CA LYS A 88 0.45 1.56 -16.44
C LYS A 88 1.83 0.88 -16.43
N GLY A 89 1.93 -0.18 -15.63
CA GLY A 89 3.15 -1.00 -15.50
C GLY A 89 4.29 -0.35 -14.71
N LYS A 90 4.11 0.86 -14.18
CA LYS A 90 5.12 1.57 -13.38
C LYS A 90 4.92 1.43 -11.88
N ILE A 91 3.70 1.12 -11.45
CA ILE A 91 3.31 0.89 -10.05
C ILE A 91 2.54 -0.43 -9.97
N ASP A 92 2.79 -1.22 -8.92
CA ASP A 92 2.15 -2.53 -8.70
C ASP A 92 1.79 -2.73 -7.21
N PRO A 93 0.50 -2.99 -6.87
CA PRO A 93 -0.65 -2.89 -7.78
C PRO A 93 -0.81 -1.47 -8.32
N LEU A 94 -1.45 -1.28 -9.46
CA LEU A 94 -1.74 0.08 -9.97
C LEU A 94 -2.85 0.71 -9.09
N PRO A 95 -2.65 1.92 -8.53
CA PRO A 95 -3.72 2.62 -7.83
C PRO A 95 -4.92 2.89 -8.75
N GLU A 96 -6.13 2.85 -8.20
CA GLU A 96 -7.31 3.35 -8.92
C GLU A 96 -7.33 4.88 -8.81
N PHE A 97 -7.20 5.58 -9.92
CA PHE A 97 -7.18 7.05 -9.97
C PHE A 97 -7.90 7.59 -11.21
N LEU A 98 -8.21 8.88 -11.18
CA LEU A 98 -8.81 9.65 -12.27
C LEU A 98 -8.15 11.02 -12.34
N TYR A 99 -7.83 11.47 -13.55
CA TYR A 99 -7.48 12.87 -13.80
C TYR A 99 -8.59 13.61 -14.54
N TYR A 100 -8.87 14.84 -14.14
CA TYR A 100 -9.84 15.69 -14.82
C TYR A 100 -9.51 17.16 -14.59
N GLU A 101 -10.04 18.01 -15.46
CA GLU A 101 -9.85 19.46 -15.39
C GLU A 101 -11.18 20.15 -15.06
N LEU A 102 -11.12 21.16 -14.20
CA LEU A 102 -12.26 21.99 -13.78
C LEU A 102 -12.04 23.43 -14.25
N LEU A 103 -13.09 24.05 -14.79
CA LEU A 103 -13.06 25.45 -15.18
C LEU A 103 -13.44 26.36 -14.00
N TYR A 104 -12.66 27.43 -13.81
CA TYR A 104 -12.92 28.50 -12.87
C TYR A 104 -12.73 29.86 -13.55
N GLY A 105 -13.82 30.43 -14.06
CA GLY A 105 -13.75 31.60 -14.91
C GLY A 105 -12.94 31.32 -16.18
N ALA A 106 -11.83 32.04 -16.37
CA ALA A 106 -10.88 31.83 -17.46
C ALA A 106 -9.69 30.91 -17.10
N LYS A 107 -9.65 30.40 -15.86
CA LYS A 107 -8.58 29.53 -15.35
C LYS A 107 -9.03 28.08 -15.38
N THR A 108 -8.09 27.17 -15.59
CA THR A 108 -8.32 25.72 -15.52
C THR A 108 -7.56 25.14 -14.33
N VAL A 109 -8.19 24.24 -13.58
CA VAL A 109 -7.59 23.55 -12.43
C VAL A 109 -7.53 22.07 -12.73
N GLY A 110 -6.34 21.49 -12.66
CA GLY A 110 -6.16 20.04 -12.85
C GLY A 110 -6.37 19.29 -11.54
N VAL A 111 -7.05 18.16 -11.57
CA VAL A 111 -7.31 17.33 -10.39
C VAL A 111 -6.89 15.90 -10.68
N LEU A 112 -5.88 15.42 -9.95
CA LEU A 112 -5.56 13.99 -9.87
C LEU A 112 -6.19 13.42 -8.59
N GLN A 113 -7.23 12.61 -8.76
CA GLN A 113 -7.98 11.98 -7.67
C GLN A 113 -7.59 10.50 -7.55
N VAL A 114 -7.11 10.10 -6.39
CA VAL A 114 -6.70 8.71 -6.08
C VAL A 114 -7.68 8.11 -5.09
N LYS A 115 -8.16 6.88 -5.36
CA LYS A 115 -9.08 6.17 -4.47
C LYS A 115 -8.39 5.68 -3.20
N ALA A 116 -9.09 5.79 -2.08
CA ALA A 116 -8.73 5.03 -0.88
C ALA A 116 -8.67 3.54 -1.20
N THR A 117 -7.61 2.89 -0.72
CA THR A 117 -7.43 1.45 -0.88
C THR A 117 -6.81 0.85 0.36
N ARG A 118 -7.25 -0.38 0.65
CA ARG A 118 -6.65 -1.23 1.67
C ARG A 118 -5.62 -2.20 1.08
N GLN A 119 -5.52 -2.27 -0.26
CA GLN A 119 -4.57 -3.10 -1.00
C GLN A 119 -3.25 -2.35 -1.17
N ARG A 120 -2.52 -2.19 -0.08
CA ARG A 120 -1.21 -1.54 0.01
C ARG A 120 -0.20 -2.56 0.54
N PRO A 121 1.10 -2.49 0.20
CA PRO A 121 1.78 -1.40 -0.49
C PRO A 121 1.61 -1.40 -2.01
N HIS A 122 1.58 -0.20 -2.58
CA HIS A 122 1.90 0.09 -3.99
C HIS A 122 3.41 0.26 -4.12
N ILE A 123 4.00 -0.37 -5.15
CA ILE A 123 5.45 -0.46 -5.30
C ILE A 123 5.85 0.02 -6.70
N ILE A 124 6.85 0.89 -6.76
CA ILE A 124 7.46 1.33 -8.02
C ILE A 124 8.15 0.15 -8.71
N LYS A 125 7.88 -0.06 -10.01
CA LYS A 125 8.39 -1.19 -10.80
C LYS A 125 9.52 -0.85 -11.76
N VAL A 126 9.82 0.43 -11.94
CA VAL A 126 10.74 0.95 -12.94
C VAL A 126 11.66 2.00 -12.34
N ASP A 127 12.84 2.18 -12.93
CA ASP A 127 13.63 3.39 -12.71
C ASP A 127 13.13 4.47 -13.67
N LEU A 128 12.80 5.65 -13.15
CA LEU A 128 12.27 6.76 -13.95
C LEU A 128 12.56 8.10 -13.27
N GLY A 129 13.39 8.94 -13.89
CA GLY A 129 13.80 10.20 -13.28
C GLY A 129 14.49 9.97 -11.94
N LYS A 130 13.87 10.42 -10.83
CA LYS A 130 14.36 10.23 -9.45
C LYS A 130 13.77 9.00 -8.74
N VAL A 131 12.68 8.40 -9.26
CA VAL A 131 12.13 7.19 -8.66
C VAL A 131 12.93 5.97 -9.07
N ARG A 132 13.02 5.00 -8.17
CA ARG A 132 13.77 3.74 -8.37
C ARG A 132 12.88 2.54 -8.15
N LYS A 133 13.13 1.49 -8.93
CA LYS A 133 12.43 0.21 -8.81
C LYS A 133 12.54 -0.34 -7.39
N GLY A 134 11.42 -0.82 -6.85
CA GLY A 134 11.30 -1.37 -5.50
C GLY A 134 11.03 -0.31 -4.42
N GLN A 135 11.03 0.98 -4.76
CA GLN A 135 10.62 2.02 -3.81
C GLN A 135 9.12 1.89 -3.49
N ILE A 136 8.82 2.16 -2.22
CA ILE A 136 7.46 2.30 -1.70
C ILE A 136 7.45 3.64 -1.00
N LEU A 137 6.73 4.60 -1.58
CA LEU A 137 6.66 5.96 -1.08
C LEU A 137 5.38 6.14 -0.28
N ILE A 138 5.39 7.05 0.69
CA ILE A 138 4.23 7.41 1.48
C ILE A 138 4.23 8.92 1.74
N ARG A 139 3.08 9.56 1.57
CA ARG A 139 2.89 10.98 1.86
C ARG A 139 2.62 11.21 3.35
N ARG A 140 3.31 12.17 3.97
CA ARG A 140 3.12 12.60 5.37
C ARG A 140 2.98 14.12 5.43
N GLY A 141 1.75 14.61 5.54
CA GLY A 141 1.50 16.06 5.45
C GLY A 141 1.93 16.58 4.07
N SER A 142 2.89 17.50 4.06
CA SER A 142 3.46 18.08 2.83
C SER A 142 4.74 17.39 2.32
N SER A 143 5.26 16.36 3.02
CA SER A 143 6.44 15.61 2.59
C SER A 143 6.08 14.25 1.97
N THR A 144 6.97 13.76 1.12
CA THR A 144 6.95 12.38 0.61
C THR A 144 8.20 11.67 1.08
N GLU A 145 8.03 10.52 1.71
CA GLU A 145 9.10 9.74 2.33
C GLU A 145 9.02 8.27 1.90
N GLY A 146 10.07 7.50 2.18
CA GLY A 146 10.00 6.04 2.08
C GLY A 146 9.23 5.44 3.24
N VAL A 147 8.56 4.32 3.01
CA VAL A 147 7.92 3.58 4.10
C VAL A 147 8.94 3.09 5.14
N THR A 148 8.51 3.10 6.39
CA THR A 148 9.20 2.50 7.52
C THR A 148 8.73 1.06 7.73
N PRO A 149 9.45 0.24 8.52
CA PRO A 149 8.94 -1.07 8.91
C PRO A 149 7.57 -1.02 9.58
N ALA A 150 7.28 0.02 10.38
CA ALA A 150 5.98 0.18 11.04
C ALA A 150 4.84 0.39 10.03
N ASP A 151 5.09 1.12 8.94
CA ASP A 151 4.09 1.28 7.88
C ASP A 151 3.82 -0.04 7.18
N LEU A 152 4.85 -0.84 6.91
CA LEU A 152 4.69 -2.18 6.33
C LEU A 152 3.90 -3.10 7.27
N TRP A 153 4.16 -3.05 8.58
CA TRP A 153 3.35 -3.78 9.56
C TRP A 153 1.88 -3.35 9.48
N GLU A 154 1.58 -2.06 9.43
CA GLU A 154 0.19 -1.59 9.30
C GLU A 154 -0.44 -2.01 7.94
N MET A 155 0.31 -1.93 6.84
CA MET A 155 -0.17 -2.28 5.50
C MET A 155 -0.50 -3.77 5.35
N TYR A 156 0.22 -4.66 6.04
CA TYR A 156 -0.02 -6.11 5.96
C TYR A 156 -0.86 -6.65 7.11
N TYR A 157 -0.63 -6.19 8.33
CA TYR A 157 -1.18 -6.75 9.58
C TYR A 157 -2.14 -5.81 10.30
N GLY A 158 -2.19 -4.54 9.91
CA GLY A 158 -3.03 -3.52 10.53
C GLY A 158 -4.51 -3.73 10.27
N GLN A 159 -5.35 -3.04 11.04
CA GLN A 159 -6.81 -3.08 10.87
C GLN A 159 -7.26 -2.46 9.55
N SER A 160 -6.45 -1.54 9.01
CA SER A 160 -6.70 -0.93 7.70
C SER A 160 -6.23 -1.78 6.51
N SER A 161 -5.57 -2.91 6.77
CA SER A 161 -5.01 -3.79 5.73
C SER A 161 -6.07 -4.62 5.03
N GLY A 162 -6.01 -4.65 3.71
CA GLY A 162 -6.76 -5.57 2.87
C GLY A 162 -6.11 -6.95 2.76
N HIS A 163 -4.86 -7.09 3.23
CA HIS A 163 -4.11 -8.34 3.25
C HIS A 163 -4.29 -9.13 4.55
N PHE A 164 -4.73 -8.48 5.63
CA PHE A 164 -4.81 -9.10 6.95
C PHE A 164 -5.63 -10.40 7.00
N PRO A 165 -6.81 -10.52 6.33
CA PRO A 165 -7.54 -11.79 6.29
C PRO A 165 -6.72 -12.94 5.68
N LYS A 166 -5.95 -12.65 4.63
CA LYS A 166 -5.08 -13.64 3.97
C LYS A 166 -3.89 -14.02 4.85
N VAL A 167 -3.33 -13.04 5.57
CA VAL A 167 -2.27 -13.29 6.56
C VAL A 167 -2.77 -14.23 7.66
N LEU A 168 -3.95 -13.99 8.23
CA LEU A 168 -4.55 -14.87 9.23
C LEU A 168 -4.75 -16.28 8.69
N GLN A 169 -5.26 -16.42 7.48
CA GLN A 169 -5.41 -17.72 6.82
C GLN A 169 -4.08 -18.48 6.72
N TYR A 170 -2.99 -17.81 6.31
CA TYR A 170 -1.67 -18.44 6.28
C TYR A 170 -1.18 -18.83 7.67
N MET A 171 -1.34 -17.96 8.66
CA MET A 171 -0.92 -18.23 10.03
C MET A 171 -1.65 -19.43 10.63
N GLU A 172 -2.97 -19.54 10.41
CA GLU A 172 -3.76 -20.69 10.84
C GLU A 172 -3.33 -21.99 10.15
N ALA A 173 -3.06 -21.94 8.85
CA ALA A 173 -2.55 -23.10 8.11
C ALA A 173 -1.20 -23.57 8.67
N HIS A 174 -0.29 -22.63 8.97
CA HIS A 174 0.99 -22.95 9.61
C HIS A 174 0.84 -23.49 11.03
N ALA A 175 -0.12 -22.98 11.81
CA ALA A 175 -0.40 -23.51 13.14
C ALA A 175 -0.91 -24.97 13.08
N LYS A 176 -1.85 -25.25 12.18
CA LYS A 176 -2.38 -26.61 11.96
C LYS A 176 -1.29 -27.59 11.50
N ALA A 177 -0.43 -27.18 10.59
CA ALA A 177 0.69 -28.01 10.13
C ALA A 177 1.63 -28.38 11.30
N ARG A 178 2.04 -27.38 12.10
CA ARG A 178 2.88 -27.63 13.29
C ARG A 178 2.21 -28.53 14.33
N GLN A 179 0.91 -28.38 14.53
CA GLN A 179 0.17 -29.25 15.43
C GLN A 179 0.12 -30.70 14.91
N ALA A 180 -0.13 -30.89 13.61
CA ALA A 180 -0.11 -32.22 12.99
C ALA A 180 1.27 -32.89 13.09
N ASP A 181 2.35 -32.13 12.89
CA ASP A 181 3.72 -32.64 13.06
C ASP A 181 4.00 -33.06 14.50
N ALA A 182 3.58 -32.24 15.47
CA ALA A 182 3.72 -32.57 16.89
C ALA A 182 2.92 -33.81 17.28
N ASP A 183 1.67 -33.94 16.80
CA ASP A 183 0.82 -35.10 17.02
C ASP A 183 1.42 -36.38 16.39
N TYR A 184 1.99 -36.26 15.19
CA TYR A 184 2.68 -37.36 14.52
C TYR A 184 3.91 -37.84 15.31
N LEU A 185 4.76 -36.92 15.76
CA LEU A 185 5.91 -37.24 16.60
C LEU A 185 5.48 -37.89 17.93
N GLY A 186 4.41 -37.39 18.55
CA GLY A 186 3.84 -37.98 19.76
C GLY A 186 3.37 -39.42 19.54
N ARG A 187 2.71 -39.71 18.40
CA ARG A 187 2.29 -41.08 18.04
C ARG A 187 3.48 -42.00 17.78
N LEU A 188 4.54 -41.52 17.12
CA LEU A 188 5.76 -42.30 16.91
C LEU A 188 6.44 -42.64 18.23
N GLN A 189 6.57 -41.68 19.15
CA GLN A 189 7.13 -41.91 20.48
C GLN A 189 6.30 -42.93 21.27
N ALA A 190 4.97 -42.76 21.31
CA ALA A 190 4.09 -43.70 22.01
C ALA A 190 4.16 -45.13 21.42
N GLY A 191 4.29 -45.25 20.10
CA GLY A 191 4.49 -46.52 19.40
C GLY A 191 5.84 -47.16 19.75
N ALA A 192 6.92 -46.38 19.75
CA ALA A 192 8.26 -46.84 20.14
C ALA A 192 8.28 -47.31 21.61
N ASP A 193 7.68 -46.54 22.52
CA ASP A 193 7.56 -46.91 23.93
C ASP A 193 6.74 -48.20 24.11
N SER A 194 5.69 -48.40 23.29
CA SER A 194 4.90 -49.63 23.33
C SER A 194 5.71 -50.83 22.85
N ALA A 195 6.44 -50.69 21.74
CA ALA A 195 7.30 -51.74 21.23
C ALA A 195 8.40 -52.12 22.23
N LEU A 196 9.02 -51.14 22.89
CA LEU A 196 9.99 -51.39 23.96
C LEU A 196 9.36 -52.17 25.12
N ARG A 197 8.15 -51.80 25.57
CA ARG A 197 7.43 -52.56 26.61
C ARG A 197 7.14 -54.00 26.21
N ASP A 198 6.72 -54.23 24.97
CA ASP A 198 6.45 -55.58 24.48
C ASP A 198 7.74 -56.42 24.42
N MET A 199 8.86 -55.82 24.01
CA MET A 199 10.17 -56.47 24.03
C MET A 199 10.63 -56.83 25.45
N GLU A 200 10.40 -55.95 26.44
CA GLU A 200 10.72 -56.24 27.84
C GLU A 200 9.95 -57.45 28.37
N VAL A 201 8.67 -57.55 28.01
CA VAL A 201 7.82 -58.71 28.33
C VAL A 201 8.35 -60.00 27.67
N ILE A 202 8.70 -59.94 26.38
CA ILE A 202 9.22 -61.10 25.63
C ILE A 202 10.58 -61.56 26.18
N ALA A 203 11.46 -60.63 26.52
CA ALA A 203 12.79 -60.93 27.06
C ALA A 203 12.78 -61.30 28.55
N GLY A 204 11.63 -61.18 29.24
CA GLY A 204 11.50 -61.47 30.66
C GLY A 204 12.26 -60.49 31.56
N VAL A 205 12.53 -59.27 31.09
CA VAL A 205 13.26 -58.24 31.84
C VAL A 205 12.29 -57.24 32.50
N PRO A 206 12.66 -56.60 33.63
CA PRO A 206 11.82 -55.59 34.28
C PRO A 206 11.46 -54.43 33.36
N ARG A 207 10.33 -53.75 33.62
CA ARG A 207 9.93 -52.57 32.84
C ARG A 207 10.95 -51.43 32.97
N GLY A 208 11.27 -50.78 31.85
CA GLY A 208 12.24 -49.69 31.77
C GLY A 208 13.70 -50.14 31.66
N SER A 209 13.96 -51.44 31.48
CA SER A 209 15.31 -52.01 31.34
C SER A 209 15.93 -51.77 29.96
N LEU A 210 15.09 -51.69 28.92
CA LEU A 210 15.56 -51.51 27.54
C LEU A 210 15.58 -50.04 27.09
N GLY A 211 14.98 -49.13 27.88
CA GLY A 211 14.82 -47.69 27.56
C GLY A 211 15.84 -46.74 28.19
N GLY A 212 17.06 -47.19 28.49
CA GLY A 212 18.12 -46.36 29.07
C GLY A 212 18.63 -45.29 28.08
N LYS A 213 18.62 -44.02 28.50
CA LYS A 213 19.14 -42.88 27.73
C LYS A 213 20.60 -43.09 27.33
N TRP A 214 20.90 -43.02 26.04
CA TRP A 214 22.22 -42.70 25.49
C TRP A 214 22.29 -41.21 25.18
#